data_AF-X0WT60-F1
#
_entry.id   AF-X0WT60-F1
#
_cell.length_a   1.000
_cell.length_b   1.000
_cell.length_c   1.000
_cell.angle_alpha   90.00
_cell.angle_beta   90.00
_cell.angle_gamma   90.00
#
_symmetry.space_group_name_H-M   'P 1'
#
loop_
_entity.id
_entity.type
_entity.pdbx_description
1 polymer ?
#
loop_
_entity_poly.entity_id
_entity_poly.type
_entity_poly.pdbx_seq_one_letter_code
_entity_poly.pdbx_strand_id
1 'polypeptide(L)' 'MKVARTIKSVRRSIAAARSEDKKIGFVPTMGAFHIGHISLIETKGEF' A
#
# COMPACT_ATOMS: atom_id res chain seq x y z
N MET A 1 -10.80 1.08 -0.51
CA MET A 1 -9.67 0.45 -1.23
C MET A 1 -9.59 1.04 -2.64
N LYS A 2 -8.41 1.50 -3.10
CA LYS A 2 -8.18 1.94 -4.49
C LYS A 2 -7.32 0.91 -5.21
N VAL A 3 -7.68 0.51 -6.43
CA VAL A 3 -6.89 -0.42 -7.26
C VAL A 3 -6.21 0.35 -8.39
N ALA A 4 -4.88 0.38 -8.40
CA ALA A 4 -4.07 1.07 -9.40
C ALA A 4 -3.41 0.05 -10.33
N ARG A 5 -3.80 0.02 -11.62
CA ARG A 5 -3.29 -0.95 -12.61
C ARG A 5 -2.09 -0.49 -13.43
N THR A 6 -1.64 0.75 -13.22
CA THR A 6 -0.49 1.31 -13.96
C THR A 6 0.50 1.95 -13.00
N ILE A 7 1.79 1.90 -13.36
CA ILE A 7 2.86 2.56 -12.62
C ILE A 7 2.56 4.06 -12.45
N LYS A 8 2.05 4.72 -13.51
CA LYS A 8 1.70 6.15 -13.47
C LYS A 8 0.63 6.45 -12.41
N SER A 9 -0.39 5.59 -12.27
CA SER A 9 -1.44 5.77 -11.24
C SER A 9 -0.94 5.54 -9.82
N VAL A 10 -0.05 4.55 -9.62
CA VAL A 10 0.59 4.29 -8.32
C VAL A 10 1.43 5.50 -7.91
N ARG A 11 2.31 5.98 -8.80
CA ARG A 11 3.19 7.13 -8.52
C ARG A 11 2.41 8.40 -8.17
N ARG A 12 1.31 8.69 -8.86
CA ARG A 12 0.43 9.84 -8.51
C ARG A 12 -0.17 9.70 -7.12
N SER A 13 -0.63 8.51 -6.75
CA SER A 13 -1.25 8.27 -5.45
C SER A 13 -0.23 8.41 -4.32
N ILE A 14 0.99 7.91 -4.53
CA ILE A 14 2.10 8.07 -3.58
C ILE A 14 2.49 9.54 -3.42
N ALA A 15 2.59 10.30 -4.52
CA ALA A 15 2.92 11.71 -4.47
C ALA A 15 1.90 12.53 -3.67
N ALA A 16 0.60 12.29 -3.88
CA ALA A 16 -0.46 12.94 -3.11
C ALA A 16 -0.39 12.58 -1.61
N ALA A 17 -0.17 11.31 -1.27
CA ALA A 17 -0.02 10.90 0.13
C ALA A 17 1.20 11.57 0.79
N ARG A 18 2.32 11.69 0.06
CA ARG A 18 3.52 12.39 0.55
C ARG A 18 3.31 13.89 0.73
N SER A 19 2.55 14.56 -0.13
CA SER A 19 2.23 15.98 0.06
C SER A 19 1.31 16.26 1.26
N GLU A 20 0.66 15.21 1.77
CA GLU A 20 -0.14 15.25 3.00
C GLU A 20 0.67 14.76 4.22
N ASP A 21 1.99 14.62 4.10
CA ASP A 21 2.91 14.12 5.14
C ASP A 21 2.53 12.74 5.74
N LYS A 22 1.82 11.92 4.96
CA LYS A 22 1.43 10.58 5.39
C LYS A 22 2.60 9.61 5.33
N LYS A 23 2.71 8.75 6.35
CA LYS A 23 3.56 7.57 6.30
C LYS A 23 2.96 6.52 5.35
N ILE A 24 3.82 5.84 4.60
CA ILE A 24 3.41 4.88 3.56
C ILE A 24 4.04 3.52 3.85
N GLY A 25 3.20 2.54 4.19
CA GLY A 25 3.59 1.14 4.29
C GLY A 25 3.57 0.43 2.93
N PHE A 26 4.45 -0.56 2.75
CA PHE A 26 4.51 -1.37 1.53
C PHE A 26 4.59 -2.86 1.87
N VAL A 27 3.70 -3.65 1.28
CA VAL A 27 3.66 -5.12 1.39
C VAL A 27 3.65 -5.70 -0.03
N PRO A 28 4.80 -6.14 -0.57
CA PRO A 28 4.85 -6.79 -1.86
C PRO A 28 4.29 -8.22 -1.77
N THR A 29 3.39 -8.58 -2.69
CA THR A 29 2.80 -9.92 -2.78
C THR A 29 2.59 -10.31 -4.25
N MET A 30 2.34 -11.59 -4.50
CA MET A 30 1.99 -12.14 -5.83
C MET A 30 0.48 -12.47 -5.95
N GLY A 31 -0.34 -12.13 -4.94
CA GLY A 31 -1.75 -12.53 -4.86
C GLY A 31 -1.99 -13.73 -3.95
N ALA A 32 -3.16 -14.38 -4.08
CA ALA A 32 -3.58 -15.55 -3.28
C ALA A 32 -3.42 -15.36 -1.76
N PHE A 33 -4.15 -14.40 -1.21
CA PHE A 33 -3.99 -14.01 0.19
C PHE A 33 -4.41 -15.09 1.19
N HIS A 34 -3.70 -15.11 2.32
CA HIS A 34 -3.97 -15.94 3.49
C HIS A 34 -3.58 -15.14 4.74
N ILE A 35 -3.84 -15.68 5.93
CA ILE A 35 -3.71 -14.96 7.21
C ILE A 35 -2.32 -14.30 7.41
N GLY A 36 -1.25 -14.94 6.94
CA GLY A 36 0.10 -14.39 7.01
C GLY A 36 0.32 -13.12 6.18
N HIS A 37 -0.41 -12.93 5.08
CA HIS A 37 -0.37 -11.68 4.33
C HIS A 37 -1.12 -10.56 5.08
N ILE A 38 -2.21 -10.91 5.77
CA ILE A 38 -3.02 -9.95 6.53
C ILE A 38 -2.23 -9.39 7.70
N SER A 39 -1.52 -10.24 8.45
CA SER A 39 -0.70 -9.79 9.58
C SER A 39 0.39 -8.79 9.16
N LEU A 40 0.98 -8.95 7.97
CA LEU A 40 1.94 -7.99 7.41
C LEU A 40 1.28 -6.64 7.08
N ILE A 41 0.05 -6.64 6.57
CA ILE A 41 -0.70 -5.42 6.26
C ILE A 41 -1.05 -4.67 7.55
N GLU A 42 -1.53 -5.38 8.57
CA GLU A 42 -1.87 -4.82 9.89
C GLU A 42 -0.65 -4.19 10.54
N THR A 43 0.48 -4.92 10.61
CA THR A 43 1.74 -4.42 11.19
C THR A 43 2.24 -3.14 10.51
N LYS A 44 1.97 -2.96 9.20
CA LYS A 44 2.38 -1.76 8.46
C LYS A 44 1.35 -0.62 8.53
N GLY A 45 0.16 -0.85 9.08
CA GLY A 45 -0.91 0.14 9.21
C GLY A 45 -0.89 0.96 10.51
N GLU A 46 -0.07 0.60 11.49
CA GLU A 46 -0.06 1.20 12.84
C GLU A 46 0.86 2.45 13.00
N PHE A 47 1.14 3.20 11.92
CA PHE A 47 2.12 4.29 11.94
C PHE A 47 1.56 5.72 11.84
#